data_AF-A0A0C3NDJ4-F1
#
_entry.id   AF-A0A0C3NDJ4-F1
#
_cell.length_a   1.000
_cell.length_b   1.000
_cell.length_c   1.000
_cell.angle_alpha   90.00
_cell.angle_beta   90.00
_cell.angle_gamma   90.00
#
_symmetry.space_group_name_H-M   'P 1'
#
loop_
_entity.id
_entity.type
_entity.pdbx_description
1 polymer ?
#
loop_
_entity_poly.entity_id
_entity_poly.type
_entity_poly.pdbx_seq_one_letter_code
_entity_poly.pdbx_strand_id
1 'polypeptide(L)'
;MGPVVQAEDGSFPPDSPLAVSLNGATNPETFHVIRSFTPFTKAQVYLVRPEPNTDLPSQVILKVYDPRFLDDRYPKSSRLPSRPWTLQAESVAAMKRKRIESGEIDDDFHVDLLYGDEEADPSLWEEHFFRLMKECFESELEAYKRLDDIQGRSIPKFFGAG
;
A
#
# COMPACT_ATOMS: atom_id res chain seq x y z
N MET A 1 19.00 13.16 5.55
CA MET A 1 18.55 12.02 6.38
C MET A 1 19.01 10.76 5.68
N GLY A 2 19.67 9.83 6.38
CA GLY A 2 20.05 8.53 5.81
C GLY A 2 18.82 7.65 5.55
N PRO A 3 18.91 6.61 4.70
CA PRO A 3 17.81 5.69 4.47
C PRO A 3 17.42 5.00 5.78
N VAL A 4 16.13 5.03 6.11
CA VAL A 4 15.58 4.24 7.23
C VAL A 4 15.68 2.77 6.85
N VAL A 5 16.40 1.99 7.66
CA VAL A 5 16.58 0.56 7.44
C VAL A 5 15.31 -0.17 7.87
N GLN A 6 14.63 -0.84 6.94
CA GLN A 6 13.51 -1.74 7.25
C GLN A 6 14.04 -2.98 7.99
N ALA A 7 13.23 -3.56 8.87
CA ALA A 7 13.50 -4.84 9.51
C ALA A 7 13.48 -6.00 8.49
N GLU A 8 13.86 -7.21 8.91
CA GLU A 8 13.88 -8.39 8.03
C GLU A 8 12.50 -8.74 7.45
N ASP A 9 11.44 -8.45 8.20
CA ASP A 9 10.05 -8.59 7.76
C ASP A 9 9.56 -7.42 6.88
N GLY A 10 10.46 -6.49 6.53
CA GLY A 10 10.22 -5.29 5.75
C GLY A 10 9.45 -4.19 6.49
N SER A 11 9.08 -4.38 7.76
CA SER A 11 8.45 -3.34 8.56
C SER A 11 9.46 -2.24 8.95
N PHE A 12 8.98 -1.02 9.15
CA PHE A 12 9.80 0.04 9.71
C PHE A 12 9.98 -0.18 11.23
N PRO A 13 11.22 -0.14 11.76
CA PRO A 13 11.44 -0.33 13.20
C PRO A 13 10.85 0.82 14.02
N PRO A 14 10.63 0.62 15.34
CA PRO A 14 10.21 1.69 16.24
C PRO A 14 11.10 2.94 16.13
N ASP A 15 10.48 4.10 16.31
CA ASP A 15 11.03 5.46 16.16
C ASP A 15 11.50 5.81 14.74
N SER A 16 11.25 4.96 13.73
CA SER A 16 11.48 5.32 12.33
C SER A 16 10.63 6.50 11.91
N PRO A 17 11.22 7.56 11.31
CA PRO A 17 10.46 8.66 10.74
C PRO A 17 9.89 8.25 9.38
N LEU A 18 8.59 8.48 9.19
CA LEU A 18 7.85 8.28 7.96
C LEU A 18 7.29 9.62 7.50
N ALA A 19 7.73 10.11 6.34
CA ALA A 19 7.16 11.28 5.70
C ALA A 19 5.99 10.86 4.80
N VAL A 20 4.80 11.36 5.08
CA VAL A 20 3.56 11.00 4.37
C VAL A 20 2.99 12.26 3.72
N SER A 21 2.78 12.21 2.41
CA SER A 21 2.09 13.27 1.67
C SER A 21 0.59 13.00 1.71
N LEU A 22 -0.17 13.83 2.42
CA LEU A 22 -1.62 13.75 2.47
C LEU A 22 -2.24 14.66 1.40
N ASN A 23 -3.35 14.23 0.79
CA ASN A 23 -4.08 15.03 -0.18
C ASN A 23 -4.53 16.36 0.45
N GLY A 24 -4.21 17.47 -0.22
CA GLY A 24 -4.54 18.83 0.25
C GLY A 24 -3.51 19.44 1.22
N ALA A 25 -2.51 18.68 1.68
CA ALA A 25 -1.39 19.22 2.45
C ALA A 25 -0.29 19.76 1.52
N THR A 26 0.24 20.94 1.83
CA THR A 26 1.34 21.56 1.06
C THR A 26 2.68 20.86 1.31
N ASN A 27 2.89 20.33 2.51
CA ASN A 27 4.11 19.67 2.92
C ASN A 27 3.79 18.26 3.44
N PRO A 28 4.71 17.29 3.28
CA PRO A 28 4.59 15.99 3.92
C PRO A 28 4.52 16.13 5.44
N GLU A 29 3.66 15.34 6.07
CA GLU A 29 3.61 15.19 7.53
C GLU A 29 4.55 14.07 7.97
N THR A 30 5.30 14.30 9.05
CA THR A 30 6.22 13.31 9.61
C THR A 30 5.57 12.57 10.77
N PHE A 31 5.63 11.25 10.70
CA PHE A 31 5.14 10.33 11.73
C PHE A 31 6.28 9.45 12.23
N HIS A 32 6.28 9.13 13.52
CA HIS A 32 7.24 8.21 14.12
C HIS A 32 6.57 6.88 14.44
N VAL A 33 7.14 5.78 13.98
CA VAL A 33 6.60 4.45 14.23
C VAL A 33 6.68 4.13 15.72
N ILE A 34 5.55 3.80 16.35
CA ILE A 34 5.54 3.22 17.70
C ILE A 34 5.65 1.69 17.59
N ARG A 35 4.84 1.09 16.70
CA ARG A 35 4.90 -0.34 16.39
C ARG A 35 4.22 -0.68 15.07
N SER A 36 4.64 -1.79 14.47
CA SER A 36 3.94 -2.47 13.37
C SER A 36 2.92 -3.48 13.91
N PHE A 37 1.88 -3.75 13.12
CA PHE A 37 0.93 -4.83 13.35
C PHE A 37 1.16 -5.93 12.32
N THR A 38 1.83 -7.00 12.74
CA THR A 38 2.19 -8.15 11.88
C THR A 38 1.38 -9.40 12.25
N PRO A 39 1.22 -10.37 11.33
CA PRO A 39 1.65 -10.34 9.93
C PRO A 39 0.83 -9.35 9.09
N PHE A 40 1.46 -8.77 8.07
CA PHE A 40 0.75 -7.99 7.07
C PHE A 40 -0.06 -8.91 6.15
N THR A 41 -1.25 -8.46 5.76
CA THR A 41 -2.16 -9.23 4.90
C THR A 41 -2.44 -8.47 3.61
N LYS A 42 -3.21 -7.38 3.71
CA LYS A 42 -3.57 -6.50 2.58
C LYS A 42 -2.99 -5.09 2.68
N ALA A 43 -2.27 -4.79 3.77
CA ALA A 43 -1.60 -3.51 4.00
C ALA A 43 -0.61 -3.66 5.15
N GLN A 44 0.40 -2.80 5.17
CA GLN A 44 1.21 -2.57 6.35
C GLN A 44 0.47 -1.61 7.28
N VAL A 45 0.27 -2.00 8.54
CA VAL A 45 -0.44 -1.19 9.53
C VAL A 45 0.51 -0.83 10.65
N TYR A 46 0.55 0.45 11.00
CA TYR A 46 1.40 1.00 12.03
C TYR A 46 0.60 1.82 13.02
N LEU A 47 0.97 1.72 14.30
CA LEU A 47 0.64 2.76 15.28
C LEU A 47 1.77 3.78 15.21
N VAL A 48 1.43 5.04 14.96
CA VAL A 48 2.42 6.11 14.80
C VAL A 48 2.09 7.32 15.66
N ARG A 49 3.11 8.13 15.93
CA ARG A 49 2.99 9.42 16.62
C ARG A 49 3.32 10.55 15.63
N PRO A 50 2.42 11.51 15.41
CA PRO A 50 2.74 12.69 14.60
C PRO A 50 3.73 13.60 15.33
N GLU A 51 4.36 14.51 14.59
CA GLU A 51 5.14 15.60 15.19
C GLU A 51 4.28 16.50 16.11
N PRO A 52 4.89 17.18 17.09
CA PRO A 52 4.20 18.18 17.91
C PRO A 52 3.58 19.29 17.06
N ASN A 53 2.50 19.88 17.57
CA ASN A 53 1.75 20.99 16.94
C ASN A 53 0.99 20.59 15.66
N THR A 54 0.58 19.34 15.54
CA THR A 54 -0.41 18.89 14.55
C THR A 54 -1.81 18.89 15.17
N ASP A 55 -2.84 19.03 14.33
CA ASP A 55 -4.25 18.87 14.76
C ASP A 55 -4.64 17.39 14.99
N LEU A 56 -3.67 16.48 14.85
CA LEU A 56 -3.84 15.05 15.00
C LEU A 56 -3.74 14.63 16.48
N PRO A 57 -4.42 13.52 16.86
CA PRO A 57 -4.21 12.91 18.16
C PRO A 57 -2.74 12.49 18.38
N SER A 58 -2.34 12.33 19.65
CA SER A 58 -0.99 11.91 20.03
C SER A 58 -0.57 10.55 19.45
N GLN A 59 -1.55 9.74 19.02
CA GLN A 59 -1.34 8.47 18.33
C GLN A 59 -2.40 8.30 17.25
N VAL A 60 -1.96 7.88 16.06
CA VAL A 60 -2.84 7.57 14.93
C VAL A 60 -2.43 6.25 14.28
N ILE A 61 -3.36 5.66 13.54
CA ILE A 61 -3.08 4.46 12.74
C ILE A 61 -2.71 4.93 11.32
N LEU A 62 -1.53 4.50 10.87
CA LEU A 62 -1.10 4.66 9.48
C LEU A 62 -1.21 3.32 8.77
N LYS A 63 -1.90 3.29 7.64
CA LYS A 63 -2.06 2.11 6.79
C LYS A 63 -1.44 2.38 5.43
N VAL A 64 -0.53 1.51 5.01
CA VAL A 64 0.22 1.63 3.76
C VAL A 64 -0.10 0.43 2.87
N TYR A 65 -0.65 0.72 1.69
CA TYR A 65 -0.96 -0.27 0.67
C TYR A 65 0.26 -0.49 -0.23
N ASP A 66 1.15 -1.37 0.23
CA ASP A 66 2.36 -1.72 -0.50
C ASP A 66 2.22 -3.15 -1.06
N PRO A 67 2.16 -3.31 -2.39
CA PRO A 67 2.01 -4.62 -3.03
C PRO A 67 3.06 -5.64 -2.58
N ARG A 68 4.25 -5.24 -2.12
CA ARG A 68 5.31 -6.16 -1.66
C ARG A 68 4.88 -7.04 -0.49
N PHE A 69 3.96 -6.54 0.33
CA PHE A 69 3.52 -7.18 1.58
C PHE A 69 2.14 -7.84 1.46
N LEU A 70 1.68 -8.03 0.23
CA LEU A 70 0.42 -8.68 -0.06
C LEU A 70 0.51 -10.19 0.18
N ASP A 71 -0.37 -10.73 1.01
CA ASP A 71 -0.40 -12.16 1.34
C ASP A 71 -0.77 -13.07 0.17
N ASP A 72 -1.46 -12.57 -0.87
CA ASP A 72 -1.74 -13.33 -2.11
C ASP A 72 -0.48 -13.76 -2.85
N ARG A 73 0.68 -13.13 -2.58
CA ARG A 73 1.98 -13.54 -3.14
C ARG A 73 2.44 -14.90 -2.63
N TYR A 74 1.97 -15.32 -1.46
CA TYR A 74 2.41 -16.54 -0.78
C TYR A 74 1.19 -17.40 -0.44
N PRO A 75 0.51 -17.96 -1.46
CA PRO A 75 -0.68 -18.75 -1.26
C PRO A 75 -0.40 -19.97 -0.38
N LYS A 76 -1.30 -20.25 0.57
CA LYS A 76 -1.18 -21.41 1.47
C LYS A 76 -1.35 -22.76 0.76
N SER A 77 -1.92 -22.74 -0.46
CA SER A 77 -2.14 -23.93 -1.26
C SER A 77 -0.95 -24.20 -2.16
N SER A 78 -0.44 -25.44 -2.17
CA SER A 78 0.60 -25.88 -3.10
C SER A 78 0.15 -25.92 -4.57
N ARG A 79 -1.15 -25.70 -4.84
CA ARG A 79 -1.71 -25.65 -6.20
C ARG A 79 -1.42 -24.33 -6.91
N LEU A 80 -1.11 -23.28 -6.17
CA LEU A 80 -0.78 -21.97 -6.72
C LEU A 80 0.68 -21.66 -6.42
N PRO A 81 1.48 -21.25 -7.41
CA PRO A 81 2.87 -20.88 -7.18
C PRO A 81 2.97 -19.58 -6.38
N SER A 82 4.01 -19.48 -5.55
CA SER A 82 4.38 -18.21 -4.92
C SER A 82 4.83 -17.20 -5.99
N ARG A 83 4.49 -15.93 -5.77
CA ARG A 83 4.80 -14.80 -6.65
C ARG A 83 5.64 -13.76 -5.89
N PRO A 84 6.91 -14.10 -5.54
CA PRO A 84 7.75 -13.20 -4.78
C PRO A 84 8.01 -11.92 -5.57
N TRP A 85 8.01 -10.79 -4.86
CA TRP A 85 8.28 -9.50 -5.47
C TRP A 85 9.72 -9.43 -6.00
N THR A 86 9.90 -8.79 -7.15
CA THR A 86 11.23 -8.41 -7.65
C THR A 86 11.24 -6.97 -8.14
N LEU A 87 12.35 -6.26 -7.89
CA LEU A 87 12.52 -4.89 -8.37
C LEU A 87 12.42 -4.80 -9.89
N GLN A 88 12.91 -5.81 -10.61
CA GLN A 88 12.88 -5.85 -12.07
C GLN A 88 11.43 -5.90 -12.59
N ALA A 89 10.62 -6.84 -12.09
CA ALA A 89 9.24 -6.98 -12.52
C ALA A 89 8.41 -5.73 -12.17
N GLU A 90 8.58 -5.20 -10.96
CA GLU A 90 7.90 -3.97 -10.52
C GLU A 90 8.29 -2.78 -11.40
N SER A 91 9.58 -2.65 -11.74
CA SER A 91 10.05 -1.56 -12.60
C SER A 91 9.41 -1.63 -13.98
N VAL A 92 9.30 -2.83 -14.57
CA VAL A 92 8.63 -3.02 -15.87
C VAL A 92 7.16 -2.66 -15.79
N ALA A 93 6.44 -3.15 -14.77
CA ALA A 93 5.03 -2.83 -14.56
C ALA A 93 4.83 -1.31 -14.36
N ALA A 94 5.63 -0.69 -13.50
CA ALA A 94 5.58 0.75 -13.23
C ALA A 94 5.89 1.60 -14.46
N MET A 95 6.86 1.19 -15.29
CA MET A 95 7.14 1.86 -16.57
C MET A 95 5.95 1.75 -17.52
N LYS A 96 5.32 0.57 -17.62
CA LYS A 96 4.11 0.38 -18.42
C LYS A 96 2.98 1.29 -17.94
N ARG A 97 2.69 1.33 -16.63
CA ARG A 97 1.69 2.23 -16.03
C ARG A 97 1.92 3.69 -16.39
N LYS A 98 3.15 4.19 -16.28
CA LYS A 98 3.47 5.58 -16.65
C LYS A 98 3.18 5.90 -18.11
N ARG A 99 3.41 4.95 -19.03
CA ARG A 99 3.13 5.10 -20.46
C ARG A 99 1.62 5.06 -20.75
N ILE A 100 0.86 4.29 -19.98
CA ILE A 100 -0.61 4.29 -20.03
C ILE A 100 -1.15 5.64 -19.52
N GLU A 101 -0.68 6.10 -18.37
CA GLU A 101 -1.10 7.37 -17.75
C GLU A 101 -0.79 8.59 -18.62
N SER A 102 0.30 8.56 -19.40
CA SER A 102 0.64 9.61 -20.37
C SER A 102 -0.14 9.51 -21.69
N GLY A 103 -0.91 8.44 -21.90
CA GLY A 103 -1.61 8.15 -23.15
C GLY A 103 -0.70 7.71 -24.30
N GLU A 104 0.53 7.28 -24.01
CA GLU A 104 1.46 6.75 -25.02
C GLU A 104 1.01 5.37 -25.53
N ILE A 105 0.41 4.56 -24.66
CA ILE A 105 -0.14 3.24 -24.97
C ILE A 105 -1.51 3.07 -24.32
N ASP A 106 -2.34 2.20 -24.90
CA ASP A 106 -3.63 1.84 -24.32
C ASP A 106 -3.46 0.89 -23.11
N ASP A 107 -4.42 0.94 -22.19
CA ASP A 107 -4.51 -0.04 -21.10
C ASP A 107 -5.13 -1.34 -21.61
N ASP A 108 -4.29 -2.31 -21.93
CA ASP A 108 -4.65 -3.65 -22.41
C ASP A 108 -4.65 -4.71 -21.29
N PHE A 109 -4.53 -4.30 -20.02
CA PHE A 109 -4.47 -5.24 -18.91
C PHE A 109 -5.83 -5.91 -18.68
N HIS A 110 -5.85 -7.24 -18.73
CA HIS A 110 -7.00 -8.07 -18.34
C HIS A 110 -6.55 -9.17 -17.39
N VAL A 111 -7.37 -9.46 -16.37
CA VAL A 111 -7.06 -10.50 -15.36
C VAL A 111 -6.88 -11.88 -16.00
N ASP A 112 -7.55 -12.14 -17.12
CA ASP A 112 -7.44 -13.40 -17.86
C ASP A 112 -6.02 -13.65 -18.40
N LEU A 113 -5.22 -12.59 -18.60
CA LEU A 113 -3.81 -12.70 -19.01
C LEU A 113 -2.95 -13.39 -17.95
N LEU A 114 -3.39 -13.43 -16.70
CA LEU A 114 -2.65 -14.04 -15.58
C LEU A 114 -2.83 -15.56 -15.50
N TYR A 115 -3.93 -16.07 -16.07
CA TYR A 115 -4.39 -17.44 -15.93
C TYR A 115 -4.49 -18.17 -17.27
N GLY A 116 -3.75 -17.69 -18.28
CA GLY A 116 -3.61 -18.39 -19.56
C GLY A 116 -2.91 -19.74 -19.43
N ASP A 117 -2.87 -20.48 -20.53
CA ASP A 117 -2.22 -21.80 -20.57
C ASP A 117 -0.70 -21.73 -20.33
N GLU A 118 -0.08 -20.59 -20.63
CA GLU A 118 1.33 -20.30 -20.37
C GLU A 118 1.51 -19.53 -19.06
N GLU A 119 2.69 -19.67 -18.44
CA GLU A 119 3.03 -18.90 -17.25
C GLU A 119 3.10 -17.41 -17.59
N ALA A 120 2.25 -16.61 -16.93
CA ALA A 120 2.20 -15.17 -17.14
C ALA A 120 3.52 -14.49 -16.76
N ASP A 121 3.87 -13.46 -17.53
CA ASP A 121 5.04 -12.61 -17.27
C ASP A 121 4.98 -12.02 -15.83
N PRO A 122 6.08 -12.06 -15.06
CA PRO A 122 6.11 -11.52 -13.70
C PRO A 122 5.63 -10.07 -13.58
N SER A 123 5.86 -9.23 -14.60
CA SER A 123 5.39 -7.83 -14.61
C SER A 123 3.87 -7.72 -14.70
N LEU A 124 3.16 -8.69 -15.30
CA LEU A 124 1.69 -8.73 -15.28
C LEU A 124 1.16 -9.00 -13.88
N TRP A 125 1.84 -9.86 -13.11
CA TRP A 125 1.50 -10.07 -11.70
C TRP A 125 1.75 -8.84 -10.84
N GLU A 126 2.86 -8.12 -11.07
CA GLU A 126 3.10 -6.86 -10.36
C GLU A 126 2.04 -5.80 -10.70
N GLU A 127 1.60 -5.74 -11.96
CA GLU A 127 0.48 -4.87 -12.35
C GLU A 127 -0.82 -5.28 -11.68
N HIS A 128 -1.12 -6.58 -11.62
CA HIS A 128 -2.29 -7.11 -10.91
C HIS A 128 -2.29 -6.72 -9.44
N PHE A 129 -1.18 -6.96 -8.73
CA PHE A 129 -1.08 -6.66 -7.31
C PHE A 129 -1.11 -5.16 -7.03
N PHE A 130 -0.54 -4.32 -7.91
CA PHE A 130 -0.70 -2.88 -7.83
C PHE A 130 -2.18 -2.47 -7.92
N ARG A 131 -2.91 -2.97 -8.94
CA ARG A 131 -4.34 -2.66 -9.11
C ARG A 131 -5.17 -3.13 -7.94
N LEU A 132 -4.91 -4.34 -7.43
CA LEU A 132 -5.61 -4.88 -6.26
C LEU A 132 -5.38 -4.03 -5.00
N MET A 133 -4.15 -3.58 -4.76
CA MET A 133 -3.83 -2.67 -3.65
C MET A 133 -4.46 -1.30 -3.80
N LYS A 134 -4.47 -0.76 -5.02
CA LYS A 134 -5.17 0.49 -5.32
C LYS A 134 -6.68 0.35 -5.09
N GLU A 135 -7.30 -0.73 -5.54
CA GLU A 135 -8.72 -1.01 -5.31
C GLU A 135 -9.05 -1.13 -3.82
N CYS A 136 -8.21 -1.82 -3.05
CA CYS A 136 -8.37 -1.93 -1.60
C CYS A 136 -8.28 -0.56 -0.90
N PHE A 137 -7.30 0.26 -1.29
CA PHE A 137 -7.15 1.63 -0.79
C PHE A 137 -8.37 2.50 -1.12
N GLU A 138 -8.80 2.51 -2.38
CA GLU A 138 -9.94 3.30 -2.85
C GLU A 138 -11.24 2.85 -2.19
N SER A 139 -11.44 1.53 -2.05
CA SER A 139 -12.62 0.97 -1.38
C SER A 139 -12.69 1.36 0.09
N GLU A 140 -11.57 1.31 0.83
CA GLU A 140 -11.54 1.74 2.23
C GLU A 140 -11.76 3.25 2.36
N LEU A 141 -11.16 4.05 1.46
CA LEU A 141 -11.35 5.50 1.43
C LEU A 141 -12.83 5.86 1.18
N GLU A 142 -13.47 5.21 0.22
CA GLU A 142 -14.90 5.39 -0.06
C GLU A 142 -15.78 4.92 1.10
N ALA A 143 -15.40 3.84 1.79
CA ALA A 143 -16.11 3.39 2.99
C ALA A 143 -16.06 4.45 4.10
N TYR A 144 -14.90 5.06 4.37
CA TYR A 144 -14.79 6.15 5.34
C TYR A 144 -15.65 7.35 4.95
N LYS A 145 -15.64 7.78 3.67
CA LYS A 145 -16.49 8.88 3.19
C LYS A 145 -17.99 8.61 3.40
N ARG A 146 -18.43 7.37 3.19
CA ARG A 146 -19.84 6.98 3.34
C ARG A 146 -20.29 6.79 4.78
N LEU A 147 -19.36 6.50 5.69
CA LEU A 147 -19.61 6.21 7.10
C LEU A 147 -19.21 7.37 8.03
N ASP A 148 -19.17 8.60 7.49
CA ASP A 148 -18.71 9.81 8.19
C ASP A 148 -19.42 10.04 9.54
N ASP A 149 -20.72 9.76 9.59
CA ASP A 149 -21.58 9.96 10.76
C ASP A 149 -21.26 9.05 11.96
N ILE A 150 -20.63 7.90 11.72
CA ILE A 150 -20.27 6.92 12.76
C ILE A 150 -18.76 6.90 13.08
N GLN A 151 -17.96 7.72 12.40
CA GLN A 151 -16.54 7.87 12.67
C GLN A 151 -16.25 8.44 14.06
N GLY A 152 -15.23 7.90 14.74
CA GLY A 152 -14.85 8.28 16.10
C GLY A 152 -15.80 7.73 17.19
N ARG A 153 -16.83 6.96 16.81
CA ARG A 153 -17.76 6.30 17.74
C ARG A 153 -17.75 4.79 17.54
N SER A 154 -18.15 4.35 16.35
CA SER A 154 -18.29 2.94 16.00
C SER A 154 -17.15 2.43 15.12
N ILE A 155 -16.55 3.32 14.33
CA ILE A 155 -15.34 3.05 13.56
C ILE A 155 -14.26 4.09 13.86
N PRO A 156 -12.97 3.80 13.58
CA PRO A 156 -11.90 4.79 13.71
C PRO A 156 -12.20 6.08 12.96
N LYS A 157 -11.68 7.21 13.46
CA LYS A 157 -11.79 8.48 12.75
C LYS A 157 -10.77 8.52 11.62
N PHE A 158 -11.23 8.88 10.42
CA PHE A 158 -10.38 9.14 9.27
C PHE A 158 -9.82 10.55 9.33
N PHE A 159 -8.49 10.67 9.23
CA PHE A 159 -7.80 11.96 9.29
C PHE A 159 -7.30 12.43 7.92
N GLY A 160 -6.99 11.50 7.01
CA GLY A 160 -6.49 11.84 5.68
C GLY A 160 -5.97 10.62 4.92
N ALA A 161 -5.72 10.81 3.63
CA ALA A 161 -5.11 9.85 2.73
C ALA A 161 -4.37 10.59 1.60
N GLY A 162 -3.43 9.92 0.93
CA GLY A 162 -2.65 10.45 -0.19
C GLY A 162 -1.87 9.35 -0.90
#